data_AF-A0A0M2UVE6-F1
#
_entry.id   AF-A0A0M2UVE6-F1
#
_cell.length_a   1.000
_cell.length_b   1.000
_cell.length_c   1.000
_cell.angle_alpha   90.00
_cell.angle_beta   90.00
_cell.angle_gamma   90.00
#
_symmetry.space_group_name_H-M   'P 1'
#
loop_
_entity.id
_entity.type
_entity.pdbx_description
1 polymer ?
#
loop_
_entity_poly.entity_id
_entity_poly.type
_entity_poly.pdbx_seq_one_letter_code
_entity_poly.pdbx_strand_id
1 'polypeptide(L)' 'MKGKILRVMESWPLQLALQTANGVEHVMLAEGATIRRSGILVDPGVLRPDQSVRVLRRTPQGEIAELEILE' A
#
# COMPACT_ATOMS: atom_id res chain seq x y z
N MET A 1 -7.16 0.37 7.31
CA MET A 1 -5.96 0.56 8.17
C MET A 1 -5.15 1.73 7.65
N LYS A 2 -4.57 2.59 8.50
CA LYS A 2 -3.67 3.68 8.07
C LYS A 2 -2.22 3.36 8.43
N GLY A 3 -1.27 3.80 7.62
CA GLY A 3 0.16 3.68 7.89
C GLY A 3 0.99 4.60 7.01
N LYS A 4 2.28 4.72 7.33
CA LYS A 4 3.26 5.45 6.53
C LYS A 4 4.18 4.46 5.84
N ILE A 5 4.43 4.61 4.54
CA ILE A 5 5.34 3.74 3.80
C ILE A 5 6.76 4.03 4.30
N LEU A 6 7.41 3.03 4.90
CA LEU A 6 8.82 3.09 5.25
C LEU A 6 9.70 2.69 4.08
N ARG A 7 9.26 1.67 3.33
CA ARG A 7 10.00 1.13 2.20
C ARG A 7 9.06 0.55 1.17
N VAL A 8 9.40 0.75 -0.10
CA VAL A 8 8.85 0.02 -1.24
C VAL A 8 9.94 -0.95 -1.69
N MET A 9 9.63 -2.24 -1.68
CA MET A 9 10.54 -3.27 -2.16
C MET A 9 10.17 -3.55 -3.62
N GLU A 10 11.08 -3.23 -4.53
CA GLU A 10 10.92 -3.41 -5.98
C GLU A 10 11.03 -4.89 -6.39
N SER A 11 10.24 -5.74 -5.75
CA SER A 11 10.02 -7.14 -6.11
C SER A 11 8.70 -7.28 -6.87
N TRP A 12 8.54 -8.37 -7.61
CA TRP A 12 7.23 -8.79 -8.10
C TRP A 12 6.80 -10.06 -7.36
N PRO A 13 5.64 -10.06 -6.66
CA PRO A 13 4.73 -8.92 -6.44
C PRO A 13 5.31 -7.81 -5.56
N LEU A 14 4.77 -6.59 -5.70
CA LEU A 14 5.23 -5.39 -4.99
C LEU A 14 4.98 -5.52 -3.49
N GLN A 15 6.02 -5.30 -2.67
CA GLN A 15 5.93 -5.38 -1.21
C GLN A 15 6.19 -4.01 -0.57
N LEU A 16 5.46 -3.72 0.51
CA LEU A 16 5.61 -2.49 1.28
C LEU A 16 5.91 -2.83 2.75
N ALA A 17 6.77 -2.03 3.37
CA ALA A 17 6.85 -1.94 4.82
C ALA A 17 6.05 -0.71 5.27
N LEU A 18 5.00 -0.91 6.06
CA LEU A 18 4.13 0.15 6.58
C LEU A 18 4.36 0.34 8.08
N GLN A 19 4.70 1.57 8.48
CA GLN A 19 4.62 1.97 9.88
C GLN A 19 3.16 2.25 10.23
N THR A 20 2.58 1.43 11.11
CA THR A 20 1.23 1.60 11.64
C THR A 20 1.28 1.99 13.11
N ALA A 21 0.11 2.20 13.74
CA ALA A 21 0.01 2.43 15.18
C ALA A 21 0.45 1.21 16.01
N ASN A 22 0.41 0.01 15.44
CA ASN A 22 0.74 -1.25 16.12
C ASN A 22 2.18 -1.72 15.84
N GLY A 23 2.98 -0.92 15.13
CA GLY A 23 4.33 -1.28 14.69
C GLY A 23 4.46 -1.36 13.18
N VAL A 24 5.54 -2.01 12.73
CA VAL A 24 5.85 -2.19 11.30
C VAL A 24 5.15 -3.44 10.79
N GLU A 25 4.40 -3.30 9.70
CA GLU A 25 3.76 -4.41 8.99
C GLU A 25 4.37 -4.55 7.60
N HIS A 26 4.72 -5.78 7.21
CA HIS A 26 5.12 -6.09 5.84
C HIS A 26 3.91 -6.63 5.08
N VAL A 27 3.58 -5.96 3.98
CA VAL A 27 2.39 -6.24 3.19
C VAL A 27 2.75 -6.40 1.73
N MET A 28 1.97 -7.22 1.03
CA MET A 28 2.12 -7.47 -0.40
C MET A 28 0.92 -6.86 -1.11
N LEU A 29 1.14 -6.21 -2.25
CA LEU A 29 0.05 -5.81 -3.14
C LEU A 29 -0.37 -7.02 -3.96
N ALA A 30 -1.69 -7.24 -4.03
CA ALA A 30 -2.26 -8.24 -4.90
C ALA A 30 -2.00 -7.88 -6.38
N GLU A 31 -1.98 -8.90 -7.24
CA GLU A 31 -1.99 -8.67 -8.67
C GLU A 31 -3.26 -7.89 -9.07
N GLY A 32 -3.11 -6.79 -9.81
CA GLY A 32 -4.22 -5.91 -10.17
C GLY A 32 -4.74 -5.03 -9.02
N ALA A 33 -3.96 -4.86 -7.93
CA ALA A 33 -4.33 -3.97 -6.84
C ALA A 33 -4.66 -2.56 -7.33
N THR A 34 -5.78 -2.03 -6.85
CA THR A 34 -6.23 -0.68 -7.16
C THR A 34 -5.60 0.32 -6.20
N ILE A 35 -4.91 1.31 -6.73
CA ILE A 35 -4.30 2.39 -5.94
C ILE A 35 -4.93 3.71 -6.33
N ARG A 36 -5.34 4.48 -5.33
CA ARG A 36 -5.98 5.79 -5.52
C ARG A 36 -5.19 6.91 -4.86
N ARG A 37 -5.22 8.09 -5.47
CA ARG A 37 -4.80 9.36 -4.85
C ARG A 37 -5.89 10.39 -5.12
N SER A 38 -6.44 10.97 -4.05
CA SER A 38 -7.53 11.96 -4.13
C SER A 38 -8.70 11.51 -5.02
N GLY A 39 -9.07 10.22 -4.91
CA GLY A 39 -10.15 9.58 -5.68
C GLY A 39 -9.78 9.09 -7.09
N ILE A 40 -8.59 9.41 -7.58
CA ILE A 40 -8.14 9.07 -8.95
C ILE A 40 -7.29 7.80 -8.92
N LEU A 41 -7.49 6.90 -9.88
CA LEU A 41 -6.65 5.70 -10.07
C LEU A 41 -5.23 6.09 -10.50
N VAL A 42 -4.24 5.52 -9.84
CA VAL A 42 -2.81 5.76 -10.12
C VAL A 42 -2.03 4.45 -10.20
N ASP A 43 -0.93 4.48 -10.94
CA ASP A 43 -0.05 3.34 -11.11
C ASP A 43 0.70 2.98 -9.80
N PRO A 44 0.93 1.69 -9.48
CA PRO A 44 1.72 1.29 -8.31
C PRO A 44 3.12 1.88 -8.24
N GLY A 45 3.71 2.19 -9.39
CA GLY A 45 4.99 2.85 -9.52
C GLY A 45 5.02 4.29 -8.98
N VAL A 46 3.91 4.85 -8.48
CA VAL A 46 3.90 6.15 -7.77
C VAL A 46 4.11 6.03 -6.25
N LEU A 47 4.09 4.80 -5.71
CA LEU A 47 4.31 4.55 -4.29
C LEU A 47 5.76 4.85 -3.91
N ARG A 48 5.96 5.61 -2.84
CA ARG A 48 7.27 6.05 -2.37
C ARG A 48 7.34 5.97 -0.85
N PRO A 49 8.55 5.83 -0.29
CA PRO A 49 8.77 6.08 1.13
C PRO A 49 8.21 7.43 1.57
N ASP A 50 7.88 7.49 2.84
CA ASP A 50 7.29 8.64 3.55
C ASP A 50 5.86 9.02 3.19
N GLN A 51 5.24 8.37 2.21
CA GLN A 51 3.82 8.57 1.90
C GLN A 51 2.91 7.98 2.99
N SER A 52 1.92 8.76 3.41
CA SER A 52 0.80 8.27 4.20
C SER A 52 -0.17 7.50 3.31
N VAL A 53 -0.59 6.32 3.75
CA VAL A 53 -1.52 5.47 3.00
C VAL A 53 -2.61 4.90 3.89
N ARG A 54 -3.73 4.54 3.27
CA ARG A 54 -4.85 3.83 3.86
C ARG A 54 -5.14 2.57 3.05
N VAL A 55 -5.01 1.41 3.69
CA VAL A 55 -5.51 0.15 3.15
C VAL A 55 -7.02 0.13 3.28
N LEU A 56 -7.71 0.04 2.15
CA LEU A 56 -9.16 0.00 2.02
C LEU A 56 -9.69 -1.44 1.98
N ARG A 57 -9.00 -2.32 1.25
CA ARG A 57 -9.42 -3.72 1.07
C ARG A 57 -8.24 -4.67 0.98
N ARG A 58 -8.44 -5.89 1.51
CA ARG A 58 -7.51 -7.02 1.36
C ARG A 58 -8.17 -8.21 0.65
N THR A 59 -7.35 -9.04 0.01
CA THR A 59 -7.76 -10.35 -0.50
C THR A 59 -7.96 -11.34 0.67
N PRO A 60 -8.65 -12.48 0.46
CA PRO A 60 -8.73 -13.55 1.46
C PRO A 60 -7.35 -14.08 1.92
N GLN A 61 -6.34 -13.94 1.06
CA GLN A 61 -4.94 -14.33 1.32
C GLN A 61 -4.17 -13.26 2.11
N GLY A 62 -4.78 -12.11 2.40
CA GLY A 62 -4.20 -11.05 3.22
C GLY A 62 -3.43 -9.96 2.47
N GLU A 63 -3.36 -10.06 1.13
CA GLU A 63 -2.73 -9.07 0.26
C GLU A 63 -3.57 -7.80 0.15
N ILE A 64 -2.96 -6.67 -0.14
CA ILE A 64 -3.67 -5.41 -0.36
C ILE A 64 -4.28 -5.42 -1.76
N ALA A 65 -5.60 -5.41 -1.84
CA ALA A 65 -6.36 -5.29 -3.07
C ALA A 65 -6.70 -3.83 -3.41
N GLU A 66 -6.92 -2.99 -2.38
CA GLU A 66 -7.20 -1.57 -2.56
C GLU A 66 -6.43 -0.71 -1.55
N LEU A 67 -5.70 0.28 -2.07
CA LEU A 67 -4.89 1.22 -1.31
C LEU A 67 -5.22 2.66 -1.72
N GLU A 68 -5.18 3.57 -0.78
CA GLU A 68 -5.30 5.01 -1.03
C GLU A 68 -4.09 5.75 -0.46
N ILE A 69 -3.49 6.62 -1.26
CA ILE A 69 -2.46 7.56 -0.85
C ILE A 69 -3.15 8.78 -0.25
N LEU A 70 -2.78 9.11 0.98
CA LEU A 70 -3.27 10.26 1.73
C LEU A 70 -2.33 11.44 1.49
N GLU A 71 -2.89 12.62 1.23
CA GLU A 71 -2.16 13.90 1.17
C GLU A 71 -1.82 14.41 2.57
#